data_AF-A0A800BNB5-F1
#
_entry.id   AF-A0A800BNB5-F1
#
_cell.length_a   1.000
_cell.length_b   1.000
_cell.length_c   1.000
_cell.angle_alpha   90.00
_cell.angle_beta   90.00
_cell.angle_gamma   90.00
#
_symmetry.space_group_name_H-M   'P 1'
#
loop_
_entity.id
_entity.type
_entity.pdbx_description
1 polymer ?
#
loop_
_entity_poly.entity_id
_entity_poly.type
_entity_poly.pdbx_seq_one_letter_code
_entity_poly.pdbx_strand_id
1 'polypeptide(L)'
;MNGKQNLDFVAATAAHQICEVIGTKLNNKKEVGATDVENLVTKALSVLQAQGIYAMALLLLSRSGKKTNEKEMSAEERVAVQILACLWSLCNPQSVSIENGKITLNKEPCQINTVKKDMLNEFRDLTQDMDTLLLVREL
;
A
#
# COMPACT_ATOMS: atom_id res chain seq x y z
N MET A 1 18.41 -9.87 -20.62
CA MET A 1 18.98 -8.56 -20.21
C MET A 1 18.02 -7.95 -19.19
N ASN A 2 18.25 -8.17 -17.90
CA ASN A 2 17.46 -7.51 -16.85
C ASN A 2 17.93 -6.06 -16.75
N GLY A 3 17.35 -5.18 -17.57
CA GLY A 3 17.49 -3.74 -17.37
C GLY A 3 16.97 -3.43 -15.97
N LYS A 4 17.80 -2.82 -15.12
CA LYS A 4 17.36 -2.28 -13.83
C LYS A 4 16.08 -1.49 -14.08
N GLN A 5 14.96 -1.96 -13.52
CA GLN A 5 13.70 -1.23 -13.62
C GLN A 5 13.91 0.15 -13.00
N ASN A 6 13.43 1.18 -13.69
CA ASN A 6 13.45 2.53 -13.16
C ASN A 6 12.48 2.58 -11.96
N LEU A 7 13.02 2.79 -10.76
CA LEU A 7 12.24 2.84 -9.52
C LEU A 7 11.19 3.95 -9.55
N ASP A 8 11.47 5.08 -10.22
CA ASP A 8 10.50 6.16 -10.38
C ASP A 8 9.32 5.72 -11.25
N PHE A 9 9.58 4.94 -12.29
CA PHE A 9 8.54 4.37 -13.14
C PHE A 9 7.69 3.35 -12.38
N VAL A 10 8.31 2.51 -11.55
CA VAL A 10 7.61 1.56 -10.68
C VAL A 10 6.74 2.32 -9.67
N ALA A 11 7.28 3.35 -9.00
CA ALA A 11 6.55 4.16 -8.04
C ALA A 11 5.37 4.91 -8.68
N ALA A 12 5.56 5.51 -9.86
CA ALA A 12 4.50 6.18 -10.61
C ALA A 12 3.38 5.21 -11.00
N THR A 13 3.75 4.01 -11.45
CA THR A 13 2.80 2.94 -11.80
C THR A 13 1.99 2.50 -10.58
N ALA A 14 2.65 2.28 -9.44
CA ALA A 14 2.00 1.94 -8.18
C ALA A 14 0.99 3.02 -7.74
N ALA A 15 1.41 4.29 -7.81
CA ALA A 15 0.58 5.43 -7.46
C ALA A 15 -0.67 5.50 -8.35
N HIS A 16 -0.51 5.28 -9.66
CA HIS A 16 -1.64 5.23 -10.58
C HIS A 16 -2.60 4.08 -10.22
N GLN A 17 -2.07 2.88 -9.95
CA GLN A 17 -2.86 1.71 -9.56
C GLN A 17 -3.56 1.88 -8.20
N ILE A 18 -3.03 2.69 -7.28
CA ILE A 18 -3.74 3.07 -6.06
C ILE A 18 -4.98 3.89 -6.42
N CYS A 19 -4.87 4.85 -7.34
CA CYS A 19 -5.98 5.71 -7.76
C CYS A 19 -7.09 4.96 -8.51
N GLU A 20 -6.82 3.79 -9.10
CA GLU A 20 -7.85 2.97 -9.77
C GLU A 20 -8.99 2.52 -8.84
N VAL A 21 -8.82 2.62 -7.52
CA VAL A 21 -9.89 2.35 -6.55
C VAL A 21 -11.03 3.38 -6.64
N ILE A 22 -10.79 4.57 -7.18
CA ILE A 22 -11.79 5.64 -7.32
C ILE A 22 -12.90 5.17 -8.26
N GLY A 23 -14.16 5.37 -7.86
CA GLY A 23 -15.33 4.89 -8.60
C GLY A 23 -15.72 3.43 -8.31
N THR A 24 -14.98 2.72 -7.45
CA THR A 24 -15.38 1.37 -7.01
C THR A 24 -16.70 1.43 -6.24
N LYS A 25 -17.69 0.63 -6.67
CA LYS A 25 -19.02 0.57 -6.07
C LYS A 25 -19.06 -0.34 -4.83
N LEU A 26 -19.56 0.20 -3.72
CA LEU A 26 -19.75 -0.53 -2.45
C LEU A 26 -21.24 -0.85 -2.21
N ASN A 27 -21.55 -1.70 -1.21
CA ASN A 27 -22.91 -2.25 -0.96
C ASN A 27 -24.02 -1.20 -0.85
N ASN A 28 -23.72 0.04 -0.46
CA ASN A 28 -24.71 1.09 -0.24
C ASN A 28 -24.88 2.07 -1.42
N LYS A 29 -24.49 1.67 -2.65
CA LYS A 29 -24.36 2.58 -3.81
C LYS A 29 -23.41 3.77 -3.57
N LYS A 30 -22.62 3.68 -2.50
CA LYS A 30 -21.55 4.63 -2.22
C LYS A 30 -20.34 4.21 -3.03
N GLU A 31 -19.77 5.14 -3.76
CA GLU A 31 -18.54 4.94 -4.52
C GLU A 31 -17.36 5.51 -3.74
N VAL A 32 -16.19 4.92 -3.95
CA VAL A 32 -14.94 5.49 -3.44
C VAL A 32 -14.66 6.80 -4.17
N GLY A 33 -14.63 7.91 -3.45
CA GLY A 33 -14.32 9.22 -4.01
C GLY A 33 -12.82 9.50 -4.03
N ALA A 34 -12.40 10.43 -4.89
CA ALA A 34 -11.02 10.92 -4.90
C ALA A 34 -10.60 11.47 -3.51
N THR A 35 -11.52 12.13 -2.82
CA THR A 35 -11.29 12.68 -1.47
C THR A 35 -11.05 11.58 -0.42
N ASP A 36 -11.61 10.38 -0.59
CA ASP A 36 -11.33 9.26 0.32
C ASP A 36 -9.87 8.80 0.19
N VAL A 37 -9.36 8.73 -1.05
CA VAL A 37 -7.96 8.43 -1.35
C VAL A 37 -7.04 9.52 -0.82
N GLU A 38 -7.31 10.77 -1.18
CA GLU A 38 -6.52 11.94 -0.77
C GLU A 38 -6.41 12.04 0.76
N ASN A 39 -7.54 11.90 1.47
CA ASN A 39 -7.56 11.97 2.94
C ASN A 39 -6.71 10.88 3.58
N LEU A 40 -6.82 9.63 3.11
CA LEU A 40 -6.08 8.52 3.71
C LEU A 40 -4.59 8.62 3.38
N VAL A 41 -4.23 8.94 2.13
CA VAL A 41 -2.84 9.13 1.70
C VAL A 41 -2.19 10.27 2.47
N THR A 42 -2.87 11.41 2.63
CA THR A 42 -2.34 12.56 3.39
C THR A 42 -2.06 12.18 4.84
N LYS A 43 -3.00 11.50 5.51
CA LYS A 43 -2.80 11.00 6.88
C LYS A 43 -1.63 10.02 6.97
N ALA A 44 -1.53 9.08 6.02
CA ALA A 44 -0.45 8.11 5.99
C ALA A 44 0.92 8.78 5.78
N LEU A 45 1.00 9.79 4.90
CA LEU A 45 2.21 10.58 4.69
C LEU A 45 2.59 11.39 5.93
N SER A 46 1.63 12.01 6.63
CA SER A 46 1.90 12.72 7.88
C SER A 46 2.47 11.77 8.96
N VAL A 47 1.91 10.56 9.09
CA VAL A 47 2.44 9.55 10.03
C VAL A 47 3.81 9.04 9.59
N LEU A 48 4.02 8.81 8.30
CA LEU A 48 5.32 8.41 7.76
C LEU A 48 6.40 9.45 8.10
N GLN A 49 6.12 10.73 7.89
CA GLN A 49 7.05 11.82 8.17
C GLN A 49 7.34 12.00 9.66
N ALA A 50 6.34 11.82 10.53
CA ALA A 50 6.47 12.07 11.96
C ALA A 50 6.95 10.86 12.77
N GLN A 51 6.60 9.64 12.35
CA GLN A 51 6.74 8.41 13.15
C GLN A 51 7.36 7.24 12.37
N GLY A 52 7.67 7.43 11.08
CA GLY A 52 8.34 6.44 10.25
C GLY A 52 7.42 5.37 9.63
N ILE A 53 8.04 4.46 8.89
CA ILE A 53 7.36 3.45 8.05
C ILE A 53 6.51 2.49 8.88
N TYR A 54 7.00 2.01 10.03
CA TYR A 54 6.26 1.06 10.86
C TYR A 54 4.92 1.64 11.35
N ALA A 55 4.94 2.87 11.86
CA ALA A 55 3.74 3.55 12.33
C ALA A 55 2.75 3.82 11.19
N MET A 56 3.25 4.16 10.00
CA MET A 56 2.42 4.33 8.81
C MET A 56 1.77 3.01 8.37
N ALA A 57 2.53 1.91 8.36
CA ALA A 57 1.99 0.58 8.06
C ALA A 57 0.92 0.16 9.08
N LEU A 58 1.14 0.39 10.37
CA LEU A 58 0.16 0.18 11.43
C LEU A 58 -1.12 1.00 11.24
N LEU A 59 -0.99 2.29 10.86
CA LEU A 59 -2.14 3.13 10.54
C LEU A 59 -2.96 2.50 9.41
N LEU A 60 -2.33 2.17 8.29
CA LEU A 60 -3.02 1.56 7.14
C LEU A 60 -3.65 0.21 7.48
N LEU A 61 -2.97 -0.62 8.28
CA LEU A 61 -3.50 -1.90 8.77
C LEU A 61 -4.70 -1.71 9.72
N SER A 62 -4.71 -0.65 10.52
CA SER A 62 -5.87 -0.31 11.35
C SER A 62 -7.07 0.13 10.51
N ARG A 63 -6.82 0.84 9.40
CA ARG A 63 -7.86 1.41 8.52
C ARG A 63 -8.44 0.42 7.52
N SER A 64 -7.72 -0.64 7.19
CA SER A 64 -8.21 -1.71 6.29
C SER A 64 -9.29 -2.61 6.91
N GLY A 65 -9.57 -2.48 8.21
CA GLY A 65 -10.73 -3.12 8.83
C GLY A 65 -10.62 -4.64 8.98
N LYS A 66 -11.74 -5.36 8.84
CA LYS A 66 -11.78 -6.84 9.00
C LYS A 66 -12.43 -7.56 7.83
N LYS A 67 -13.12 -6.85 6.95
CA LYS A 67 -13.97 -7.42 5.90
C LYS A 67 -13.11 -7.79 4.70
N THR A 68 -13.21 -9.00 4.18
CA THR A 68 -12.46 -9.43 2.99
C THR A 68 -13.25 -9.22 1.70
N ASN A 69 -14.58 -9.21 1.79
CA ASN A 69 -15.47 -8.89 0.69
C ASN A 69 -15.51 -7.38 0.44
N GLU A 70 -15.05 -6.95 -0.74
CA GLU A 70 -14.99 -5.54 -1.14
C GLU A 70 -16.33 -4.82 -0.98
N LYS A 71 -17.44 -5.50 -1.29
CA LYS A 71 -18.76 -4.90 -1.24
C LYS A 71 -19.17 -4.50 0.17
N GLU A 72 -18.65 -5.19 1.17
CA GLU A 72 -18.97 -4.93 2.57
C GLU A 72 -18.05 -3.88 3.20
N MET A 73 -16.93 -3.54 2.55
CA MET A 73 -15.98 -2.54 3.04
C MET A 73 -16.58 -1.13 2.96
N SER A 74 -16.17 -0.27 3.90
CA SER A 74 -16.27 1.17 3.76
C SER A 74 -15.26 1.70 2.73
N ALA A 75 -15.46 2.93 2.26
CA ALA A 75 -14.53 3.56 1.31
C ALA A 75 -13.11 3.66 1.89
N GLU A 76 -12.98 4.06 3.16
CA GLU A 76 -11.68 4.14 3.84
C GLU A 76 -11.01 2.76 3.94
N GLU A 77 -11.77 1.70 4.26
CA GLU A 77 -11.24 0.32 4.29
C GLU A 77 -10.75 -0.13 2.92
N ARG A 78 -11.54 0.12 1.86
CA ARG A 78 -11.21 -0.29 0.48
C ARG A 78 -9.97 0.42 -0.05
N VAL A 79 -9.80 1.71 0.26
CA VAL A 79 -8.60 2.47 -0.08
C VAL A 79 -7.40 1.95 0.71
N ALA A 80 -7.56 1.70 2.02
CA ALA A 80 -6.46 1.20 2.85
C ALA A 80 -5.90 -0.14 2.38
N VAL A 81 -6.77 -1.10 1.99
CA VAL A 81 -6.30 -2.38 1.43
C VAL A 81 -5.64 -2.22 0.07
N GLN A 82 -6.08 -1.26 -0.76
CA GLN A 82 -5.43 -0.97 -2.05
C GLN A 82 -4.01 -0.45 -1.84
N ILE A 83 -3.85 0.54 -0.96
CA ILE A 83 -2.55 1.13 -0.64
C ILE A 83 -1.62 0.05 -0.10
N LEU A 84 -2.10 -0.77 0.84
CA LEU A 84 -1.31 -1.86 1.42
C LEU A 84 -0.87 -2.89 0.37
N ALA A 85 -1.76 -3.31 -0.54
CA ALA A 85 -1.43 -4.26 -1.60
C ALA A 85 -0.34 -3.74 -2.54
N CYS A 86 -0.45 -2.47 -2.96
CA CYS A 86 0.56 -1.84 -3.80
C CYS A 86 1.89 -1.67 -3.05
N LEU A 87 1.88 -1.10 -1.84
CA LEU A 87 3.09 -0.90 -1.04
C LEU A 87 3.80 -2.21 -0.71
N TRP A 88 3.04 -3.28 -0.43
CA TRP A 88 3.59 -4.60 -0.17
C TRP A 88 4.41 -5.15 -1.34
N SER A 89 3.92 -4.91 -2.55
CA SER A 89 4.62 -5.34 -3.77
C SER A 89 5.91 -4.52 -3.96
N LEU A 90 5.94 -3.29 -3.48
CA LEU A 90 7.12 -2.41 -3.51
C LEU A 90 8.17 -2.70 -2.42
N CYS A 91 7.87 -3.51 -1.41
CA CYS A 91 8.88 -3.90 -0.41
C CYS A 91 10.06 -4.64 -1.04
N ASN A 92 9.89 -5.23 -2.22
CA ASN A 92 10.96 -5.87 -2.97
C ASN A 92 10.96 -5.44 -4.44
N PRO A 93 11.35 -4.20 -4.74
CA PRO A 93 11.08 -3.55 -6.03
C PRO A 93 11.81 -4.21 -7.21
N GLN A 94 12.88 -4.97 -6.94
CA GLN A 94 13.62 -5.71 -7.97
C GLN A 94 12.87 -6.94 -8.52
N SER A 95 11.89 -7.43 -7.76
CA SER A 95 11.03 -8.57 -8.16
C SER A 95 9.70 -8.15 -8.78
N VAL A 96 9.43 -6.84 -8.85
CA VAL A 96 8.15 -6.32 -9.35
C VAL A 96 8.07 -6.49 -10.86
N SER A 97 7.08 -7.23 -11.35
CA SER A 97 6.75 -7.26 -12.77
C SER A 97 5.65 -6.25 -13.08
N ILE A 98 5.87 -5.42 -14.11
CA ILE A 98 4.86 -4.51 -14.64
C ILE A 98 4.29 -5.13 -15.91
N GLU A 99 2.99 -5.41 -15.89
CA GLU A 99 2.25 -5.94 -17.04
C GLU A 99 1.09 -4.99 -17.34
N ASN A 100 0.91 -4.62 -18.61
CA ASN A 100 -0.17 -3.72 -19.06
C ASN A 100 -0.27 -2.40 -18.28
N GLY A 101 0.85 -1.85 -17.81
CA GLY A 101 0.87 -0.61 -17.02
C GLY A 101 0.38 -0.78 -15.59
N LYS A 102 0.34 -2.00 -15.06
CA LYS A 102 0.04 -2.31 -13.65
C LYS A 102 1.14 -3.12 -13.03
N ILE A 103 1.36 -2.90 -11.74
CA ILE A 103 2.23 -3.75 -10.93
C ILE A 103 1.48 -5.04 -10.62
N THR A 104 2.17 -6.16 -10.82
CA THR A 104 1.72 -7.47 -10.34
C THR A 104 1.68 -7.44 -8.82
N LEU A 105 0.49 -7.57 -8.26
CA LEU A 105 0.31 -7.54 -6.81
C LEU A 105 0.71 -8.89 -6.21
N ASN A 106 1.62 -8.87 -5.24
CA ASN A 106 1.98 -10.07 -4.48
C ASN A 106 0.80 -10.58 -3.64
N LYS A 107 -0.09 -9.66 -3.24
CA LYS A 107 -1.31 -9.94 -2.49
C LYS A 107 -2.42 -9.04 -3.00
N GLU A 108 -3.55 -9.63 -3.35
CA GLU A 108 -4.71 -8.87 -3.81
C GLU A 108 -5.33 -8.07 -2.63
N PRO A 109 -5.96 -6.92 -2.88
CA PRO A 109 -6.55 -6.08 -1.82
C PRO A 109 -7.52 -6.84 -0.91
N CYS A 110 -8.29 -7.78 -1.47
CA CYS A 110 -9.22 -8.63 -0.71
C CYS A 110 -8.53 -9.62 0.26
N GLN A 111 -7.26 -9.94 0.01
CA GLN A 111 -6.47 -10.87 0.83
C GLN A 111 -5.75 -10.18 1.99
N ILE A 112 -5.56 -8.86 1.94
CA ILE A 112 -4.83 -8.09 2.96
C ILE A 112 -5.38 -8.33 4.36
N ASN A 113 -6.70 -8.36 4.51
CA ASN A 113 -7.34 -8.59 5.81
C ASN A 113 -7.11 -10.00 6.38
N THR A 114 -6.79 -10.99 5.53
CA THR A 114 -6.45 -12.35 5.97
C THR A 114 -4.99 -12.47 6.42
N VAL A 115 -4.08 -11.72 5.80
CA VAL A 115 -2.63 -11.81 6.02
C VAL A 115 -2.07 -10.71 6.92
N LYS A 116 -2.92 -9.92 7.59
CA LYS A 116 -2.50 -8.74 8.38
C LYS A 116 -1.42 -9.02 9.39
N LYS A 117 -1.53 -10.16 10.08
CA LYS A 117 -0.57 -10.54 11.12
C LYS A 117 0.80 -10.83 10.53
N ASP A 118 0.83 -11.52 9.40
CA ASP A 118 2.07 -11.86 8.71
C ASP A 118 2.72 -10.59 8.16
N MET A 119 1.94 -9.73 7.49
CA MET A 119 2.41 -8.42 7.01
C MET A 119 2.97 -7.57 8.14
N LEU A 120 2.31 -7.55 9.32
CA LEU A 120 2.78 -6.78 10.46
C LEU A 120 4.11 -7.30 11.01
N ASN A 121 4.29 -8.61 11.07
CA ASN A 121 5.55 -9.21 11.51
C ASN A 121 6.68 -8.88 10.54
N GLU A 122 6.44 -8.98 9.24
CA GLU A 122 7.43 -8.61 8.24
C GLU A 122 7.74 -7.10 8.24
N PHE A 123 6.74 -6.23 8.43
CA PHE A 123 6.99 -4.80 8.62
C PHE A 123 7.81 -4.51 9.88
N ARG A 124 7.58 -5.26 10.96
CA ARG A 124 8.40 -5.18 12.17
C ARG A 124 9.84 -5.56 11.84
N ASP A 125 10.06 -6.67 11.15
CA ASP A 125 11.39 -7.18 10.79
C ASP A 125 12.13 -6.20 9.86
N LEU A 126 11.45 -5.63 8.86
CA LEU A 126 11.98 -4.55 8.01
C LEU A 126 12.42 -3.32 8.81
N THR A 127 11.78 -3.07 9.96
CA THR A 127 12.08 -1.91 10.81
C THR A 127 13.10 -2.16 11.91
N GLN A 128 13.49 -3.41 12.14
CA GLN A 128 14.58 -3.76 13.04
C GLN A 128 15.96 -3.47 12.40
N ASP A 129 16.04 -3.51 11.07
CA ASP A 129 17.22 -3.10 10.31
C ASP A 129 17.19 -1.58 10.04
N MET A 130 17.51 -0.80 11.08
CA MET A 130 17.54 0.67 11.00
C MET A 130 18.55 1.20 9.98
N ASP A 131 19.61 0.45 9.68
CA ASP A 131 20.63 0.80 8.67
C ASP A 131 20.10 0.67 7.23
N THR A 132 19.02 -0.09 7.03
CA THR A 132 18.32 -0.19 5.73
C THR A 132 17.25 0.92 5.55
N LEU A 133 16.74 1.46 6.66
CA LEU A 133 15.69 2.49 6.70
C LEU A 133 16.23 3.91 6.62
N LEU A 134 17.36 4.15 7.27
CA LEU A 134 18.16 5.31 7.03
C LEU A 134 19.04 4.94 5.83
N LEU A 135 18.73 5.50 4.66
CA LEU A 135 19.75 5.72 3.63
C LEU A 135 20.83 6.62 4.26
N VAL A 136 21.65 6.06 5.15
CA VAL A 136 22.90 6.65 5.60
C VAL A 136 23.76 6.63 4.35
N ARG A 137 23.67 7.71 3.59
CA ARG A 137 24.81 8.13 2.78
C ARG A 137 25.96 8.21 3.77
N GLU A 138 26.88 7.26 3.69
CA GLU A 138 28.22 7.48 4.21
C GLU A 138 28.68 8.82 3.61
N LEU A 139 28.88 9.79 4.51
CA LEU A 139 29.48 11.09 4.22
C LEU A 139 31.00 10.97 4.29
#